data_AF-A0A2W7B1C4-F1
#
_entry.id   AF-A0A2W7B1C4-F1
#
_cell.length_a   1.000
_cell.length_b   1.000
_cell.length_c   1.000
_cell.angle_alpha   90.00
_cell.angle_beta   90.00
_cell.angle_gamma   90.00
#
_symmetry.space_group_name_H-M   'P 1'
#
loop_
_entity.id
_entity.type
_entity.pdbx_description
1 polymer ?
#
loop_
_entity_poly.entity_id
_entity_poly.type
_entity_poly.pdbx_seq_one_letter_code
_entity_poly.pdbx_strand_id
1 'polypeptide(L)'
;MDLADITYFFDCCIGQWSIERTYHYMAQQEIERSHTDFRVDAITPDLRRKVLTDNGYGKVDEIDSLPGFQLAFHTVSDKGEEVTQELRALFVPQQQVGTVLRGDYLRDRAYEEDRPIISSFTYDQSNRELLMTTPYTKVVSVDSILLVNPTTRIRRILNYKRPADGEPLDSLVLVGFGVEQKVSG
;
A
#
# COMPACT_ATOMS: atom_id res chain seq x y z
N MET A 1 22.25 1.85 -3.35
CA MET A 1 21.11 1.20 -2.66
C MET A 1 20.85 -0.11 -3.38
N ASP A 2 20.66 -1.21 -2.65
CA ASP A 2 20.29 -2.48 -3.28
C ASP A 2 18.77 -2.56 -3.41
N LEU A 3 18.29 -2.51 -4.65
CA LEU A 3 16.87 -2.56 -4.99
C LEU A 3 16.44 -3.93 -5.53
N ALA A 4 17.33 -4.94 -5.57
CA ALA A 4 17.03 -6.22 -6.20
C ALA A 4 15.87 -6.95 -5.52
N ASP A 5 15.86 -7.02 -4.19
CA ASP A 5 14.84 -7.77 -3.45
C ASP A 5 13.47 -7.05 -3.45
N ILE A 6 13.43 -5.72 -3.35
CA ILE A 6 12.18 -4.97 -3.50
C ILE A 6 11.64 -5.04 -4.93
N THR A 7 12.51 -5.05 -5.95
CA THR A 7 12.09 -5.30 -7.35
C THR A 7 11.45 -6.68 -7.47
N TYR A 8 12.09 -7.72 -6.93
CA TYR A 8 11.52 -9.07 -6.90
C TYR A 8 10.17 -9.13 -6.17
N PHE A 9 10.01 -8.38 -5.07
CA PHE A 9 8.74 -8.28 -4.36
C PHE A 9 7.63 -7.73 -5.27
N PHE A 10 7.89 -6.65 -6.01
CA PHE A 10 6.91 -6.08 -6.93
C PHE A 10 6.65 -6.97 -8.14
N ASP A 11 7.67 -7.66 -8.67
CA ASP A 11 7.50 -8.66 -9.73
C ASP A 11 6.55 -9.78 -9.29
N CYS A 12 6.69 -10.26 -8.05
CA CYS A 12 5.77 -11.25 -7.49
C CYS A 12 4.34 -10.73 -7.39
N CYS A 13 4.16 -9.43 -7.10
CA CYS A 13 2.86 -8.79 -7.00
C CYS A 13 2.09 -8.73 -8.33
N ILE A 14 2.76 -8.76 -9.49
CA ILE A 14 2.09 -8.68 -10.81
C ILE A 14 1.15 -9.87 -11.02
N GLY A 15 -0.09 -9.62 -11.42
CA GLY A 15 -1.09 -10.65 -11.73
C GLY A 15 -2.45 -10.38 -11.09
N GLN A 16 -3.32 -11.39 -11.13
CA GLN A 16 -4.64 -11.36 -10.51
C GLN A 16 -4.58 -11.96 -9.11
N TRP A 17 -5.32 -11.35 -8.19
CA TRP A 17 -5.35 -11.72 -6.79
C TRP A 17 -6.78 -11.64 -6.27
N SER A 18 -7.05 -12.46 -5.26
CA SER A 18 -8.28 -12.44 -4.51
C SER A 18 -7.95 -12.39 -3.02
N ILE A 19 -8.77 -11.68 -2.24
CA ILE A 19 -8.60 -11.53 -0.80
C ILE A 19 -9.95 -11.43 -0.11
N GLU A 20 -10.07 -12.15 1.01
CA GLU A 20 -11.03 -11.86 2.07
C GLU A 20 -10.36 -10.95 3.10
N ARG A 21 -10.98 -9.80 3.37
CA ARG A 21 -10.56 -8.88 4.43
C ARG A 21 -11.57 -8.86 5.55
N THR A 22 -11.07 -8.79 6.77
CA THR A 22 -11.86 -8.50 7.97
C THR A 22 -11.41 -7.19 8.58
N TYR A 23 -12.34 -6.30 8.87
CA TYR A 23 -12.11 -5.05 9.57
C TYR A 23 -12.75 -5.08 10.94
N HIS A 24 -11.97 -4.81 11.97
CA HIS A 24 -12.45 -4.64 13.34
C HIS A 24 -12.49 -3.15 13.65
N TYR A 25 -13.68 -2.60 13.83
CA TYR A 25 -13.90 -1.21 14.19
C TYR A 25 -13.96 -1.10 15.72
N MET A 26 -12.93 -0.50 16.33
CA MET A 26 -12.74 -0.53 17.78
C MET A 26 -13.85 0.22 18.54
N ALA A 27 -14.30 1.36 18.00
CA ALA A 27 -15.29 2.21 18.67
C ALA A 27 -16.72 1.64 18.58
N GLN A 28 -17.06 1.02 17.45
CA GLN A 28 -18.37 0.43 17.18
C GLN A 28 -18.49 -1.00 17.69
N GLN A 29 -17.36 -1.64 18.01
CA GLN A 29 -17.27 -3.08 18.29
C GLN A 29 -17.87 -3.94 17.15
N GLU A 30 -17.73 -3.44 15.92
CA GLU A 30 -18.22 -4.08 14.71
C GLU A 30 -17.10 -4.82 13.99
N ILE A 31 -17.47 -5.92 13.34
CA ILE A 31 -16.63 -6.63 12.40
C ILE A 31 -17.32 -6.58 11.05
N GLU A 32 -16.60 -6.10 10.04
CA GLU A 32 -17.03 -6.11 8.65
C GLU A 32 -16.14 -7.07 7.88
N ARG A 33 -16.74 -7.81 6.95
CA ARG A 33 -16.03 -8.64 5.98
C ARG A 33 -16.19 -8.07 4.59
N SER A 34 -15.14 -8.19 3.78
CA SER A 34 -15.21 -7.83 2.37
C SER A 34 -14.42 -8.80 1.52
N HIS A 35 -14.99 -9.19 0.38
CA HIS A 35 -14.28 -9.86 -0.70
C HIS A 35 -13.69 -8.81 -1.63
N THR A 36 -12.48 -9.02 -2.14
CA THR A 36 -11.88 -8.14 -3.14
C THR A 36 -11.11 -8.94 -4.18
N ASP A 37 -11.51 -8.81 -5.44
CA ASP A 37 -10.71 -9.24 -6.58
C ASP A 37 -9.96 -8.05 -7.16
N PHE A 38 -8.69 -8.26 -7.48
CA PHE A 38 -7.86 -7.19 -7.99
C PHE A 38 -6.76 -7.67 -8.93
N ARG A 39 -6.35 -6.75 -9.80
CA ARG A 39 -5.29 -6.95 -10.77
C ARG A 39 -4.19 -5.94 -10.55
N VAL A 40 -2.96 -6.44 -10.48
CA VAL A 40 -1.73 -5.65 -10.40
C VAL A 40 -1.00 -5.76 -11.72
N ASP A 41 -0.75 -4.63 -12.37
CA ASP A 41 0.06 -4.54 -13.57
C ASP A 41 1.32 -3.70 -13.30
N ALA A 42 2.38 -3.97 -14.07
CA ALA A 42 3.60 -3.17 -14.00
C ALA A 42 3.31 -1.70 -14.37
N ILE A 43 3.88 -0.78 -13.61
CA ILE A 43 3.74 0.65 -13.91
C ILE A 43 4.60 1.01 -15.14
N THR A 44 4.00 1.68 -16.11
CA THR A 44 4.72 2.11 -17.32
C THR A 44 5.58 3.34 -17.05
N PRO A 45 6.64 3.60 -17.85
CA PRO A 45 7.47 4.81 -17.73
C PRO A 45 6.65 6.11 -17.70
N ASP A 46 5.63 6.22 -18.54
CA ASP A 46 4.79 7.42 -18.61
C ASP A 46 3.94 7.60 -17.35
N LEU A 47 3.42 6.50 -16.79
CA LEU A 47 2.68 6.54 -15.54
C LEU A 47 3.57 6.88 -14.35
N ARG A 48 4.83 6.42 -14.30
CA ARG A 48 5.79 6.84 -13.27
C ARG A 48 5.97 8.37 -13.26
N ARG A 49 6.21 8.95 -14.44
CA ARG A 49 6.36 10.42 -14.59
C ARG A 49 5.09 11.15 -14.20
N LYS A 50 3.92 10.60 -14.56
CA LYS A 50 2.63 11.17 -14.17
C LYS A 50 2.44 11.17 -12.66
N VAL A 51 2.68 10.05 -11.97
CA VAL A 51 2.57 9.96 -10.50
C VAL A 51 3.47 10.98 -9.82
N LEU A 52 4.74 11.10 -10.26
CA LEU A 52 5.67 12.10 -9.74
C LEU A 52 5.13 13.53 -9.94
N THR A 53 4.65 13.84 -11.14
CA THR A 53 4.14 15.17 -11.50
C THR A 53 2.88 15.53 -10.71
N ASP A 54 1.91 14.60 -10.62
CA ASP A 54 0.65 14.80 -9.91
C ASP A 54 0.89 15.04 -8.42
N ASN A 55 1.93 14.41 -7.83
CA ASN A 55 2.33 14.63 -6.44
C ASN A 55 3.20 15.88 -6.24
N GLY A 56 3.48 16.66 -7.29
CA GLY A 56 4.40 17.80 -7.23
C GLY A 56 5.81 17.41 -6.80
N TYR A 57 6.19 16.14 -7.02
CA TYR A 57 7.44 15.59 -6.56
C TYR A 57 8.61 16.15 -7.39
N GLY A 58 9.74 16.37 -6.73
CA GLY A 58 10.92 16.95 -7.36
C GLY A 58 11.52 16.07 -8.46
N LYS A 59 12.59 16.56 -9.10
CA LYS A 59 13.33 15.78 -10.09
C LYS A 59 13.92 14.54 -9.40
N VAL A 60 13.64 13.37 -9.94
CA VAL A 60 14.20 12.08 -9.52
C VAL A 60 15.06 11.55 -10.65
N ASP A 61 16.26 11.08 -10.33
CA ASP A 61 17.11 10.37 -11.29
C ASP A 61 16.67 8.90 -11.37
N GLU A 62 16.93 8.24 -12.50
CA GLU A 62 16.58 6.82 -12.71
C GLU A 62 15.09 6.47 -12.52
N ILE A 63 14.17 7.36 -12.94
CA ILE A 63 12.72 7.17 -12.80
C ILE A 63 12.25 5.77 -13.23
N ASP A 64 12.86 5.20 -14.28
CA ASP A 64 12.45 3.90 -14.83
C ASP A 64 12.78 2.70 -13.93
N SER A 65 13.70 2.85 -12.97
CA SER A 65 14.02 1.82 -11.97
C SER A 65 13.16 1.92 -10.70
N LEU A 66 12.34 2.97 -10.56
CA LEU A 66 11.52 3.16 -9.38
C LEU A 66 10.46 2.05 -9.24
N PRO A 67 10.41 1.37 -8.08
CA PRO A 67 9.40 0.37 -7.81
C PRO A 67 7.99 0.99 -7.78
N GLY A 68 7.01 0.24 -8.28
CA GLY A 68 5.64 0.72 -8.34
C GLY A 68 4.74 -0.21 -9.13
N PHE A 69 3.45 0.10 -9.11
CA PHE A 69 2.43 -0.71 -9.79
C PHE A 69 1.21 0.12 -10.15
N GLN A 70 0.42 -0.42 -11.07
CA GLN A 70 -0.98 -0.06 -11.27
C GLN A 70 -1.85 -1.15 -10.66
N LEU A 71 -2.91 -0.75 -9.96
CA LEU A 71 -3.86 -1.64 -9.31
C LEU A 71 -5.27 -1.26 -9.76
N ALA A 72 -6.06 -2.24 -10.18
CA ALA A 72 -7.50 -2.14 -10.33
C ALA A 72 -8.18 -3.16 -9.42
N PHE A 73 -9.21 -2.79 -8.69
CA PHE A 73 -9.91 -3.70 -7.78
C PHE A 73 -11.43 -3.51 -7.81
N HIS A 74 -12.13 -4.58 -7.47
CA HIS A 74 -13.57 -4.61 -7.17
C HIS A 74 -13.74 -5.24 -5.79
N THR A 75 -14.41 -4.52 -4.89
CA THR A 75 -14.67 -4.94 -3.51
C THR A 75 -16.17 -5.05 -3.28
N VAL A 76 -16.59 -6.11 -2.60
CA VAL A 76 -17.96 -6.31 -2.12
C VAL A 76 -17.92 -6.54 -0.61
N SER A 77 -18.63 -5.73 0.17
CA SER A 77 -18.76 -5.93 1.63
C SER A 77 -19.84 -6.98 1.96
N ASP A 78 -19.83 -7.49 3.19
CA ASP A 78 -20.88 -8.38 3.71
C ASP A 78 -22.25 -7.69 3.83
N LYS A 79 -22.29 -6.36 3.74
CA LYS A 79 -23.50 -5.53 3.64
C LYS A 79 -23.98 -5.34 2.20
N GLY A 80 -23.26 -5.89 1.21
CA GLY A 80 -23.57 -5.78 -0.21
C GLY A 80 -23.15 -4.44 -0.83
N GLU A 81 -22.30 -3.67 -0.16
CA GLU A 81 -21.75 -2.42 -0.71
C GLU A 81 -20.63 -2.75 -1.69
N GLU A 82 -20.61 -2.07 -2.84
CA GLU A 82 -19.65 -2.32 -3.90
C GLU A 82 -18.78 -1.09 -4.18
N VAL A 83 -17.47 -1.31 -4.32
CA VAL A 83 -16.51 -0.26 -4.70
C VAL A 83 -15.59 -0.79 -5.79
N THR A 84 -15.46 -0.03 -6.88
CA THR A 84 -14.47 -0.29 -7.94
C THR A 84 -13.58 0.93 -8.10
N GLN A 85 -12.27 0.72 -8.11
CA GLN A 85 -11.33 1.82 -8.31
C GLN A 85 -10.02 1.34 -8.93
N GLU A 86 -9.35 2.28 -9.59
CA GLU A 86 -7.99 2.15 -10.06
C GLU A 86 -7.09 3.15 -9.34
N LEU A 87 -5.88 2.72 -9.02
CA LEU A 87 -4.83 3.57 -8.47
C LEU A 87 -3.46 3.20 -9.03
N ARG A 88 -2.54 4.14 -8.93
CA ARG A 88 -1.14 3.98 -9.32
C ARG A 88 -0.28 4.38 -8.14
N ALA A 89 0.71 3.55 -7.85
CA ALA A 89 1.61 3.70 -6.73
C ALA A 89 3.06 3.74 -7.22
N LEU A 90 3.86 4.64 -6.64
CA LEU A 90 5.29 4.71 -6.87
C LEU A 90 6.01 4.80 -5.53
N PHE A 91 7.11 4.08 -5.41
CA PHE A 91 7.97 4.08 -4.23
C PHE A 91 9.30 4.71 -4.63
N VAL A 92 9.72 5.74 -3.90
CA VAL A 92 10.95 6.48 -4.15
C VAL A 92 11.92 6.19 -3.00
N PRO A 93 12.82 5.20 -3.14
CA PRO A 93 13.79 4.87 -2.11
C PRO A 93 14.74 6.05 -1.86
N GLN A 94 14.93 6.42 -0.60
CA GLN A 94 15.78 7.54 -0.18
C GLN A 94 16.97 7.09 0.67
N GLN A 95 16.78 6.04 1.49
CA GLN A 95 17.81 5.56 2.41
C GLN A 95 17.77 4.04 2.55
N GLN A 96 18.94 3.44 2.81
CA GLN A 96 19.07 2.05 3.25
C GLN A 96 19.96 1.96 4.48
N VAL A 97 19.50 1.23 5.51
CA VAL A 97 20.27 0.91 6.71
C VAL A 97 20.17 -0.60 6.95
N GLY A 98 21.26 -1.32 6.72
CA GLY A 98 21.23 -2.79 6.72
C GLY A 98 20.28 -3.33 5.65
N THR A 99 19.34 -4.19 6.07
CA THR A 99 18.29 -4.77 5.20
C THR A 99 17.08 -3.86 5.01
N VAL A 100 17.04 -2.70 5.68
CA VAL A 100 15.87 -1.84 5.71
C VAL A 100 16.01 -0.70 4.72
N LEU A 101 15.11 -0.65 3.75
CA LEU A 101 14.90 0.45 2.82
C LEU A 101 13.82 1.40 3.33
N ARG A 102 14.02 2.70 3.13
CA ARG A 102 13.06 3.76 3.49
C ARG A 102 12.95 4.78 2.37
N GLY A 103 11.79 5.39 2.25
CA GLY A 103 11.58 6.49 1.31
C GLY A 103 10.13 6.90 1.22
N ASP A 104 9.80 7.56 0.12
CA ASP A 104 8.48 8.13 -0.09
C ASP A 104 7.57 7.19 -0.89
N TYR A 105 6.31 7.16 -0.51
CA TYR A 105 5.23 6.41 -1.13
C TYR A 105 4.23 7.39 -1.73
N LEU A 106 4.14 7.38 -3.06
CA LEU A 106 3.34 8.28 -3.87
C LEU A 106 2.15 7.55 -4.47
N ARG A 107 1.01 8.23 -4.53
CA ARG A 107 -0.21 7.74 -5.21
C ARG A 107 -0.81 8.80 -6.10
N ASP A 108 -1.41 8.40 -7.22
CA ASP A 108 -2.17 9.32 -8.07
C ASP A 108 -3.53 9.72 -7.47
N ARG A 109 -4.11 8.89 -6.60
CA ARG A 109 -5.35 9.15 -5.86
C ARG A 109 -5.26 8.63 -4.42
N ALA A 110 -5.68 9.45 -3.46
CA ALA A 110 -5.88 9.04 -2.08
C ALA A 110 -7.37 8.70 -1.85
N TYR A 111 -7.66 7.67 -1.03
CA TYR A 111 -9.03 7.23 -0.74
C TYR A 111 -9.88 8.30 -0.02
N GLU A 112 -9.28 9.10 0.86
CA GLU A 112 -10.00 10.01 1.76
C GLU A 112 -9.77 11.50 1.46
N GLU A 113 -8.91 11.84 0.51
CA GLU A 113 -8.37 13.21 0.39
C GLU A 113 -8.33 13.66 -1.07
N ASP A 114 -8.82 14.88 -1.31
CA ASP A 114 -8.83 15.54 -2.63
C ASP A 114 -7.42 15.90 -3.13
N ARG A 115 -6.39 15.72 -2.30
CA ARG A 115 -5.00 16.07 -2.60
C ARG A 115 -4.08 14.85 -2.50
N PRO A 116 -3.05 14.75 -3.36
CA PRO A 116 -2.01 13.75 -3.22
C PRO A 116 -1.33 13.88 -1.84
N ILE A 117 -1.17 12.75 -1.14
CA ILE A 117 -0.43 12.67 0.11
C ILE A 117 0.85 11.90 -0.15
N ILE A 118 1.97 12.61 -0.11
CA ILE A 118 3.29 12.00 -0.01
C ILE A 118 3.35 11.30 1.34
N SER A 119 3.36 9.97 1.28
CA SER A 119 3.41 9.09 2.44
C SER A 119 4.83 8.54 2.57
N SER A 120 5.12 7.80 3.63
CA SER A 120 6.42 7.13 3.78
C SER A 120 6.27 5.62 3.65
N PHE A 121 7.28 4.94 3.12
CA PHE A 121 7.39 3.48 3.21
C PHE A 121 8.65 3.04 3.95
N THR A 122 8.58 1.83 4.50
CA THR A 122 9.72 1.04 4.94
C THR A 122 9.61 -0.35 4.35
N TYR A 123 10.70 -0.91 3.86
CA TYR A 123 10.76 -2.27 3.36
C TYR A 123 11.92 -3.02 4.02
N ASP A 124 11.66 -4.16 4.62
CA ASP A 124 12.69 -5.01 5.22
C ASP A 124 12.96 -6.23 4.34
N GLN A 125 14.16 -6.27 3.76
CA GLN A 125 14.60 -7.36 2.88
C GLN A 125 14.72 -8.71 3.60
N SER A 126 14.83 -8.71 4.94
CA SER A 126 14.99 -9.95 5.72
C SER A 126 13.72 -10.78 5.79
N ASN A 127 12.56 -10.12 5.75
CA ASN A 127 11.24 -10.76 5.85
C ASN A 127 10.31 -10.42 4.68
N ARG A 128 10.72 -9.53 3.77
CA ARG A 128 9.94 -9.04 2.61
C ARG A 128 8.61 -8.41 3.01
N GLU A 129 8.65 -7.61 4.05
CA GLU A 129 7.52 -6.80 4.49
C GLU A 129 7.66 -5.36 4.00
N LEU A 130 6.64 -4.90 3.28
CA LEU A 130 6.46 -3.50 2.89
C LEU A 130 5.46 -2.84 3.83
N LEU A 131 5.89 -1.83 4.58
CA LEU A 131 5.04 -0.96 5.38
C LEU A 131 4.86 0.40 4.71
N MET A 132 3.63 0.88 4.62
CA MET A 132 3.25 2.19 4.10
C MET A 132 2.51 2.96 5.19
N THR A 133 2.99 4.15 5.53
CA THR A 133 2.38 5.00 6.56
C THR A 133 1.85 6.27 5.92
N THR A 134 0.53 6.45 5.95
CA THR A 134 -0.18 7.60 5.38
C THR A 134 -0.82 8.45 6.48
N PRO A 135 -0.45 9.73 6.63
CA PRO A 135 -1.02 10.63 7.63
C PRO A 135 -2.27 11.37 7.11
N TYR A 136 -3.41 10.68 7.02
CA TYR A 136 -4.70 11.30 6.67
C TYR A 136 -5.14 12.36 7.70
N THR A 137 -6.10 13.22 7.36
CA THR A 137 -6.53 14.30 8.27
C THR A 137 -6.99 13.79 9.63
N LYS A 138 -7.71 12.67 9.69
CA LYS A 138 -8.28 12.12 10.94
C LYS A 138 -7.51 10.95 11.53
N VAL A 139 -6.80 10.21 10.70
CA VAL A 139 -6.13 8.97 11.09
C VAL A 139 -4.73 8.89 10.51
N VAL A 140 -3.86 8.12 11.14
CA VAL A 140 -2.63 7.62 10.52
C VAL A 140 -2.86 6.16 10.18
N SER A 141 -2.80 5.84 8.89
CA SER A 141 -2.96 4.48 8.39
C SER A 141 -1.59 3.85 8.16
N VAL A 142 -1.35 2.70 8.80
CA VAL A 142 -0.17 1.86 8.60
C VAL A 142 -0.62 0.58 7.91
N ASP A 143 -0.30 0.46 6.63
CA ASP A 143 -0.62 -0.68 5.78
C ASP A 143 0.64 -1.52 5.56
N SER A 144 0.56 -2.81 5.84
CA SER A 144 1.65 -3.78 5.74
C SER A 144 1.28 -4.86 4.74
N ILE A 145 2.18 -5.14 3.81
CA ILE A 145 2.10 -6.26 2.88
C ILE A 145 3.33 -7.13 3.08
N LEU A 146 3.12 -8.34 3.57
CA LEU A 146 4.14 -9.36 3.75
C LEU A 146 4.08 -10.37 2.60
N LEU A 147 5.16 -10.51 1.85
CA LEU A 147 5.28 -11.55 0.81
C LEU A 147 5.72 -12.88 1.42
N VAL A 148 4.76 -13.78 1.64
CA VAL A 148 5.04 -15.13 2.17
C VAL A 148 5.72 -15.98 1.10
N ASN A 149 5.19 -15.94 -0.12
CA ASN A 149 5.73 -16.60 -1.31
C ASN A 149 5.14 -15.93 -2.58
N PRO A 150 5.59 -16.26 -3.80
CA PRO A 150 5.14 -15.60 -5.03
C PRO A 150 3.62 -15.62 -5.31
N THR A 151 2.84 -16.46 -4.64
CA THR A 151 1.39 -16.60 -4.83
C THR A 151 0.58 -16.28 -3.58
N THR A 152 1.22 -15.94 -2.45
CA THR A 152 0.55 -15.69 -1.16
C THR A 152 1.16 -14.46 -0.48
N ARG A 153 0.30 -13.49 -0.15
CA ARG A 153 0.66 -12.31 0.65
C ARG A 153 -0.27 -12.18 1.83
N ILE A 154 0.22 -11.56 2.90
CA ILE A 154 -0.59 -11.19 4.06
C ILE A 154 -0.67 -9.67 4.10
N ARG A 155 -1.88 -9.14 4.25
CA ARG A 155 -2.10 -7.70 4.39
C ARG A 155 -2.64 -7.37 5.77
N ARG A 156 -2.10 -6.30 6.36
CA ARG A 156 -2.51 -5.78 7.67
C ARG A 156 -2.66 -4.28 7.59
N ILE A 157 -3.77 -3.76 8.09
CA ILE A 157 -4.04 -2.33 8.11
C ILE A 157 -4.31 -1.92 9.55
N LEU A 158 -3.54 -0.97 10.06
CA LEU A 158 -3.75 -0.39 11.38
C LEU A 158 -4.05 1.09 11.19
N ASN A 159 -5.27 1.50 11.52
CA ASN A 159 -5.61 2.91 11.56
C ASN A 159 -5.60 3.39 13.00
N TYR A 160 -4.77 4.39 13.26
CA TYR A 160 -4.68 5.09 14.53
C TYR A 160 -5.42 6.42 14.41
N LYS A 161 -6.06 6.87 15.48
CA LYS A 161 -6.46 8.27 15.60
C LYS A 161 -5.22 9.13 15.41
N ARG A 162 -5.31 10.18 14.58
CA ARG A 162 -4.16 11.07 14.34
C ARG A 162 -3.74 11.73 15.66
N PRO A 163 -2.49 11.52 16.11
CA PRO A 163 -1.99 12.16 17.32
C PRO A 163 -1.60 13.62 17.01
N ALA A 164 -1.27 14.39 18.05
CA ALA A 164 -0.58 15.65 17.86
C ALA A 164 0.84 15.40 17.30
N ASP A 165 1.43 16.42 16.66
CA ASP A 165 2.76 16.28 16.07
C ASP A 165 3.80 15.90 17.14
N GLY A 166 4.54 14.81 16.88
CA GLY A 166 5.58 14.29 17.78
C GLY A 166 5.10 13.29 18.82
N GLU A 167 3.78 13.08 18.97
CA GLU A 167 3.20 12.11 19.90
C GLU A 167 3.11 10.70 19.28
N PRO A 168 3.13 9.63 20.09
CA PRO A 168 3.10 8.25 19.59
C PRO A 168 1.73 7.85 19.03
N LEU A 169 1.73 6.84 18.15
CA LEU A 169 0.53 6.16 17.66
C LEU A 169 0.04 5.12 18.70
N ASP A 170 -0.78 5.55 19.65
CA ASP A 170 -1.24 4.70 20.76
C ASP A 170 -2.75 4.36 20.73
N SER A 171 -3.52 5.08 19.91
CA SER A 171 -4.98 5.04 19.91
C SER A 171 -5.51 4.39 18.63
N LEU A 172 -5.65 3.06 18.64
CA LEU A 172 -6.12 2.28 17.50
C LEU A 172 -7.64 2.44 17.30
N VAL A 173 -8.06 2.69 16.06
CA VAL A 173 -9.49 2.84 15.70
C VAL A 173 -9.99 1.73 14.78
N LEU A 174 -9.11 1.15 13.95
CA LEU A 174 -9.44 0.03 13.08
C LEU A 174 -8.25 -0.91 12.92
N VAL A 175 -8.55 -2.20 12.83
CA VAL A 175 -7.62 -3.25 12.42
C VAL A 175 -8.20 -4.01 11.23
N GLY A 176 -7.50 -3.97 10.10
CA GLY A 176 -7.77 -4.79 8.92
C GLY A 176 -6.78 -5.95 8.82
N PHE A 177 -7.26 -7.12 8.43
CA PHE A 177 -6.44 -8.28 8.12
C PHE A 177 -6.98 -8.98 6.88
N GLY A 178 -6.09 -9.53 6.04
CA GLY A 178 -6.50 -10.47 5.01
C GLY A 178 -5.32 -11.23 4.40
N VAL A 179 -5.66 -12.30 3.71
CA VAL A 179 -4.71 -13.17 3.01
C VAL A 179 -4.99 -13.07 1.52
N GLU A 180 -4.03 -12.53 0.77
CA GLU A 180 -4.14 -12.36 -0.67
C GLU A 180 -3.58 -13.61 -1.35
N GLN A 181 -4.40 -14.26 -2.17
CA GLN A 181 -3.99 -15.41 -2.98
C GLN A 181 -4.01 -15.04 -4.45
N LYS A 182 -2.96 -15.44 -5.16
CA LYS A 182 -2.87 -15.24 -6.59
C LYS A 182 -3.85 -16.18 -7.30
N VAL A 183 -4.71 -15.63 -8.14
CA VAL A 183 -5.67 -16.42 -8.90
C VAL A 183 -4.91 -17.08 -10.05
N SER A 184 -4.96 -18.40 -10.12
CA SER A 184 -4.47 -19.14 -11.27
C SER A 184 -5.52 -19.03 -12.37
N GLY A 185 -5.13 -18.50 -13.54
CA GLY A 185 -5.98 -18.50 -14.73
C GLY A 185 -6.16 -19.88 -15.33
#